data_AF-A0A1V5F4L4-F1
#
_entry.id   AF-A0A1V5F4L4-F1
#
_cell.length_a   1.000
_cell.length_b   1.000
_cell.length_c   1.000
_cell.angle_alpha   90.00
_cell.angle_beta   90.00
_cell.angle_gamma   90.00
#
_symmetry.space_group_name_H-M   'P 1'
#
loop_
_entity.id
_entity.type
_entity.pdbx_description
1 polymer ?
#
loop_
_entity_poly.entity_id
_entity_poly.type
_entity_poly.pdbx_seq_one_letter_code
_entity_poly.pdbx_strand_id
1 'polypeptide(L)'
;MGTIQLKKKLGVPDSRPVADFLPTISIKAKDLAAEMTGLNVQNKDLKGQSLIEKEHVDNNLAVREMLTKRGIFPENLPPAEDVKKLQRKLEGEEKKILTKKRRNNE
;
A
#
# COMPACT_ATOMS: atom_id res chain seq x y z
N MET A 1 -6.08 3.41 -16.61
CA MET A 1 -5.91 4.69 -15.88
C MET A 1 -4.47 5.14 -16.06
N GLY A 2 -4.25 6.39 -16.48
CA GLY A 2 -2.90 6.95 -16.59
C GLY A 2 -2.37 7.45 -15.24
N THR A 3 -1.05 7.54 -15.10
CA THR A 3 -0.36 8.04 -13.90
C THR A 3 -0.84 9.42 -13.47
N ILE A 4 -1.19 10.30 -14.41
CA ILE A 4 -1.73 11.66 -14.14
C ILE A 4 -3.09 11.60 -13.42
N GLN A 5 -3.98 10.69 -13.85
CA GLN A 5 -5.28 10.49 -13.21
C GLN A 5 -5.14 9.94 -11.79
N LEU A 6 -4.14 9.08 -11.57
CA LEU A 6 -3.83 8.52 -10.27
C LEU A 6 -3.25 9.57 -9.30
N LYS A 7 -2.36 10.46 -9.80
CA LYS A 7 -1.85 11.61 -9.03
C LYS A 7 -2.99 12.49 -8.52
N LYS A 8 -3.93 12.84 -9.42
CA LYS A 8 -5.08 13.68 -9.09
C LYS A 8 -6.02 13.04 -8.06
N LYS A 9 -6.24 11.72 -8.14
CA LYS A 9 -7.06 10.97 -7.19
C LYS A 9 -6.43 10.87 -5.80
N LEU A 10 -5.10 10.82 -5.73
CA LEU A 10 -4.33 10.67 -4.48
C LEU A 10 -3.81 12.00 -3.91
N GLY A 11 -4.11 13.15 -4.53
CA GLY A 11 -3.63 14.46 -4.09
C GLY A 11 -2.11 14.65 -4.22
N VAL A 12 -1.47 13.92 -5.12
CA VAL A 12 0.00 13.91 -5.27
C VAL A 12 0.46 15.08 -6.15
N PRO A 13 1.41 15.92 -5.70
CA PRO A 13 2.01 16.96 -6.54
C PRO A 13 2.65 16.36 -7.80
N ASP A 14 2.56 17.07 -8.93
CA ASP A 14 3.12 16.58 -10.20
C ASP A 14 4.63 16.33 -10.15
N SER A 15 5.34 17.05 -9.27
CA SER A 15 6.79 16.90 -9.04
C SER A 15 7.19 15.60 -8.31
N ARG A 16 6.24 14.84 -7.75
CA ARG A 16 6.56 13.62 -6.99
C ARG A 16 6.05 12.34 -7.65
N PRO A 17 6.78 11.21 -7.47
CA PRO A 17 6.29 9.89 -7.85
C PRO A 17 5.01 9.52 -7.10
N VAL A 18 4.06 8.88 -7.78
CA VAL A 18 2.83 8.37 -7.15
C VAL A 18 3.14 7.30 -6.10
N ALA A 19 4.20 6.51 -6.33
CA ALA A 19 4.63 5.44 -5.44
C ALA A 19 4.87 5.92 -4.00
N ASP A 20 5.33 7.16 -3.83
CA ASP A 20 5.59 7.78 -2.52
C ASP A 20 4.33 7.97 -1.67
N PHE A 21 3.15 7.91 -2.29
CA PHE A 21 1.85 8.16 -1.68
C PHE A 21 0.94 6.93 -1.74
N LEU A 22 1.44 5.80 -2.25
CA LEU A 22 0.71 4.55 -2.20
C LEU A 22 0.79 3.97 -0.78
N PRO A 23 -0.33 3.51 -0.20
CA PRO A 23 -0.30 2.77 1.05
C PRO A 23 0.65 1.58 0.94
N THR A 24 1.51 1.37 1.94
CA THR A 24 2.49 0.27 1.96
C THR A 24 1.85 -1.08 1.69
N ILE A 25 0.65 -1.29 2.23
CA ILE A 25 -0.12 -2.52 2.01
C ILE A 25 -0.57 -2.69 0.55
N SER A 26 -0.89 -1.60 -0.15
CA SER A 26 -1.24 -1.63 -1.59
C SER A 26 -0.03 -1.96 -2.46
N ILE A 27 1.17 -1.49 -2.07
CA ILE A 27 2.44 -1.88 -2.72
C ILE A 27 2.69 -3.38 -2.49
N LYS A 28 2.65 -3.84 -1.23
CA LYS A 28 2.89 -5.24 -0.87
C LYS A 28 1.88 -6.20 -1.50
N ALA A 29 0.63 -5.78 -1.65
CA ALA A 29 -0.39 -6.55 -2.36
C ALA A 29 -0.02 -6.75 -3.84
N LYS A 30 0.48 -5.70 -4.51
CA LYS A 30 0.88 -5.78 -5.91
C LYS A 30 2.13 -6.64 -6.10
N ASP A 31 3.11 -6.51 -5.21
CA ASP A 31 4.31 -7.35 -5.19
C ASP A 31 3.91 -8.82 -5.04
N LEU A 32 3.04 -9.14 -4.07
CA LEU A 32 2.54 -10.49 -3.86
C LEU A 32 1.84 -11.07 -5.11
N ALA A 33 0.97 -10.29 -5.75
CA ALA A 33 0.28 -10.75 -6.96
C ALA A 33 1.26 -11.00 -8.12
N ALA A 34 2.33 -10.21 -8.23
CA ALA A 34 3.38 -10.40 -9.24
C ALA A 34 4.20 -11.67 -8.97
N GLU A 35 4.60 -11.91 -7.71
CA GLU A 35 5.28 -13.14 -7.30
C GLU A 35 4.43 -14.39 -7.55
N MET A 36 3.14 -14.33 -7.21
CA MET A 36 2.19 -15.41 -7.51
C MET A 36 2.10 -15.70 -9.01
N THR A 37 2.11 -14.65 -9.84
CA THR A 37 2.09 -14.78 -11.29
C THR A 37 3.37 -15.43 -11.79
N GLY A 38 4.54 -15.00 -11.30
CA GLY A 38 5.83 -15.60 -11.66
C GLY A 38 5.89 -17.09 -11.36
N LEU A 39 5.48 -17.48 -10.15
CA LEU A 39 5.41 -18.90 -9.75
C LEU A 39 4.42 -19.70 -10.60
N ASN A 40 3.25 -19.16 -10.89
CA ASN A 40 2.24 -19.87 -11.68
C ASN A 40 2.62 -20.00 -13.16
N VAL A 41 3.30 -19.00 -13.72
CA VAL A 41 3.85 -19.09 -15.08
C VAL A 41 4.86 -20.23 -15.19
N GLN A 42 5.76 -20.37 -14.20
CA GLN A 42 6.72 -21.47 -14.16
C GLN A 42 6.04 -22.83 -13.93
N ASN A 43 5.14 -22.93 -12.95
CA ASN A 43 4.50 -24.19 -12.57
C ASN A 43 3.53 -24.73 -13.63
N LYS A 44 2.82 -23.84 -14.33
CA LYS A 44 1.82 -24.21 -15.35
C LYS A 44 2.39 -24.15 -16.78
N ASP A 45 3.69 -23.89 -16.93
CA ASP A 45 4.39 -23.68 -18.23
C ASP A 45 3.62 -22.70 -19.14
N LEU A 46 3.15 -21.59 -18.58
CA LEU A 46 2.38 -20.59 -19.34
C LEU A 46 3.28 -19.88 -20.34
N LYS A 47 2.86 -19.83 -21.60
CA LYS A 47 3.61 -19.21 -22.70
C LYS A 47 2.78 -18.16 -23.41
N GLY A 48 3.46 -17.08 -23.81
CA GLY A 48 2.85 -15.98 -24.52
C GLY A 48 2.13 -14.98 -23.61
N GLN A 49 2.01 -13.75 -24.12
CA GLN A 49 1.54 -12.62 -23.33
C GLN A 49 0.11 -12.79 -22.81
N SER A 50 -0.82 -13.30 -23.63
CA SER A 50 -2.24 -13.36 -23.26
C SER A 50 -2.52 -14.28 -22.07
N LEU A 51 -1.85 -15.43 -21.98
CA LEU A 51 -2.01 -16.37 -20.86
C LEU A 51 -1.40 -15.80 -19.56
N ILE A 52 -0.23 -15.18 -19.66
CA ILE A 52 0.45 -14.54 -18.53
C ILE A 52 -0.36 -13.33 -18.03
N GLU A 53 -0.92 -12.54 -18.95
CA GLU A 53 -1.77 -11.41 -18.62
C GLU A 53 -3.03 -11.85 -17.87
N LYS A 54 -3.69 -12.91 -18.34
CA LYS A 54 -4.84 -13.49 -17.65
C LYS A 54 -4.47 -13.92 -16.22
N GLU A 55 -3.38 -14.67 -16.07
CA GLU A 55 -2.88 -15.10 -14.76
C GLU A 55 -2.56 -13.90 -13.85
N HIS A 56 -1.96 -12.84 -14.40
CA HIS A 56 -1.67 -11.61 -13.67
C HIS A 56 -2.95 -10.92 -13.18
N VAL A 57 -3.97 -10.80 -14.04
CA VAL A 57 -5.26 -10.20 -13.67
C VAL A 57 -5.95 -11.03 -12.60
N ASP A 58 -6.01 -12.35 -12.77
CA ASP A 58 -6.63 -13.28 -11.84
C ASP A 58 -5.95 -13.23 -10.45
N ASN A 59 -4.61 -13.21 -10.40
CA ASN A 59 -3.86 -13.08 -9.15
C ASN A 59 -4.07 -11.72 -8.46
N ASN A 60 -4.14 -10.63 -9.23
CA ASN A 60 -4.44 -9.31 -8.67
C ASN A 60 -5.86 -9.27 -8.07
N LEU A 61 -6.83 -9.90 -8.72
CA LEU A 61 -8.20 -10.01 -8.20
C LEU A 61 -8.23 -10.84 -6.91
N ALA A 62 -7.55 -11.99 -6.90
CA ALA A 62 -7.50 -12.87 -5.73
C ALA A 62 -6.88 -12.18 -4.49
N VAL A 63 -5.76 -11.46 -4.67
CA VAL A 63 -5.14 -10.70 -3.57
C VAL A 63 -6.07 -9.58 -3.09
N ARG A 64 -6.75 -8.88 -3.99
CA ARG A 64 -7.74 -7.85 -3.63
C ARG A 64 -8.91 -8.43 -2.85
N GLU A 65 -9.46 -9.56 -3.27
CA GLU A 65 -10.54 -10.24 -2.57
C GLU A 65 -10.12 -10.70 -1.18
N MET A 66 -8.91 -11.23 -1.03
CA MET A 66 -8.35 -11.62 0.28
C MET A 66 -8.32 -10.43 1.25
N LEU A 67 -7.85 -9.27 0.79
CA LEU A 67 -7.80 -8.05 1.60
C LEU A 67 -9.21 -7.54 1.92
N THR A 68 -10.09 -7.54 0.92
CA THR A 68 -11.49 -7.10 1.05
C THR A 68 -12.24 -7.92 2.10
N LYS A 69 -12.05 -9.25 2.12
CA LYS A 69 -12.64 -10.15 3.12
C LYS A 69 -12.21 -9.82 4.56
N ARG A 70 -11.08 -9.13 4.74
CA ARG A 70 -10.58 -8.67 6.05
C ARG A 70 -10.94 -7.20 6.33
N GLY A 71 -11.81 -6.59 5.52
CA GLY A 71 -12.19 -5.19 5.62
C GLY A 71 -11.12 -4.21 5.13
N ILE A 72 -10.10 -4.70 4.42
CA ILE A 72 -9.01 -3.88 3.89
C ILE A 72 -9.29 -3.64 2.40
N PHE A 73 -9.48 -2.37 2.01
CA PHE A 73 -9.75 -1.97 0.63
C PHE A 73 -8.57 -1.16 0.09
N PRO A 74 -7.57 -1.78 -0.58
CA PRO A 74 -6.30 -1.15 -0.94
C PRO A 74 -6.42 0.18 -1.70
N GLU A 75 -7.47 0.31 -2.51
CA GLU A 75 -7.80 1.48 -3.33
C GLU A 75 -8.52 2.61 -2.58
N ASN A 76 -9.15 2.29 -1.44
CA ASN A 76 -9.89 3.22 -0.60
C ASN A 76 -9.12 3.58 0.67
N LEU A 77 -7.96 2.96 0.89
CA LEU A 77 -7.06 3.40 1.93
C LEU A 77 -6.65 4.85 1.66
N PRO A 78 -6.56 5.67 2.71
CA PRO A 78 -6.06 7.02 2.55
C PRO A 78 -4.70 6.94 1.83
N PRO A 79 -4.40 7.87 0.90
CA PRO A 79 -3.05 8.00 0.37
C PRO A 79 -2.07 7.98 1.54
N ALA A 80 -0.87 7.44 1.35
CA ALA A 80 0.16 7.56 2.38
C ALA A 80 0.41 9.05 2.66
N GLU A 81 -0.25 9.58 3.68
CA GLU A 81 -0.20 10.98 4.09
C GLU A 81 0.69 11.05 5.34
N ASP A 82 1.86 11.66 5.11
CA ASP A 82 2.99 11.86 6.00
C ASP A 82 3.01 10.94 7.24
N VAL A 83 3.48 9.70 7.07
CA VAL A 83 3.87 8.84 8.21
C VAL A 83 4.76 9.63 9.18
N LYS A 84 5.55 10.62 8.71
CA LYS A 84 6.29 11.52 9.61
C LYS A 84 5.40 12.42 10.44
N LYS A 85 4.22 12.83 10.00
CA LYS A 85 3.27 13.63 10.80
C LYS A 85 2.61 12.77 11.87
N LEU A 86 2.32 11.50 11.58
CA LEU A 86 1.84 10.54 12.58
C LEU A 86 2.96 10.17 13.57
N GLN A 87 4.17 9.91 13.08
CA GLN A 87 5.36 9.68 13.90
C GLN A 87 5.67 10.90 14.79
N ARG A 88 5.64 12.13 14.24
CA ARG A 88 5.80 13.38 15.01
C ARG A 88 4.72 13.55 16.08
N LYS A 89 3.47 13.15 15.79
CA LYS A 89 2.41 13.15 16.80
C LYS A 89 2.70 12.15 17.91
N LEU A 90 3.08 10.91 17.58
CA LEU A 90 3.42 9.87 18.55
C LEU A 90 4.65 10.26 19.39
N GLU A 91 5.72 10.77 18.78
CA GLU A 91 6.91 11.31 19.47
C GLU A 91 6.55 12.50 20.37
N GLY A 92 5.63 13.36 19.93
CA GLY A 92 5.13 14.48 20.72
C GLY A 92 4.29 14.03 21.92
N GLU A 93 3.47 12.99 21.77
CA GLU A 93 2.67 12.40 22.84
C GLU A 93 3.55 11.65 23.85
N GLU A 94 4.56 10.90 23.40
CA GLU A 94 5.52 10.21 24.25
C GLU A 94 6.29 11.20 25.14
N LYS A 95 6.79 12.31 24.56
CA LYS A 95 7.43 13.39 25.33
C LYS A 95 6.49 14.04 26.36
N LYS A 96 5.21 14.21 26.03
CA LYS A 96 4.21 14.74 26.97
C LYS A 96 3.92 13.78 28.11
N ILE A 97 3.87 12.48 27.84
CA ILE A 97 3.66 11.45 28.86
C ILE A 97 4.86 11.38 29.82
N LEU A 98 6.08 11.41 29.28
CA LEU A 98 7.32 11.40 30.08
C LEU A 98 7.47 12.64 30.97
N THR A 99 7.10 13.83 30.46
CA THR A 99 7.13 15.07 31.24
C THR A 99 6.02 15.13 32.30
N LYS A 100 4.83 14.59 32.02
CA LYS A 100 3.74 14.50 33.00
C LYS A 100 4.05 13.50 34.12
N LYS A 101 4.73 12.38 33.81
CA LYS A 101 5.19 11.40 34.80
C LYS A 101 6.27 11.96 35.74
N ARG A 102 7.13 12.86 35.25
CA ARG A 102 8.13 13.56 36.07
C ARG A 102 7.51 14.55 37.06
N ARG A 103 6.43 15.24 36.69
CA ARG A 103 5.72 16.21 37.56
C ARG A 103 4.84 15.59 38.65
N ASN A 104 4.48 14.31 38.52
CA ASN A 104 3.65 13.60 39.50
C ASN A 104 4.47 12.84 40.55
N ASN A 105 5.80 12.86 40.45
CA ASN A 105 6.74 12.19 41.35
C ASN A 105 7.55 13.20 42.20
N GLU A 106 7.17 14.47 42.19
CA GLU A 106 7.62 15.54 43.10
C GLU A 106 6.46 15.91 44.03
#